data_AF-A0A0C9SER9-F1
#
_entry.id   AF-A0A0C9SER9-F1
#
_cell.length_a   1.000
_cell.length_b   1.000
_cell.length_c   1.000
_cell.angle_alpha   90.00
_cell.angle_beta   90.00
_cell.angle_gamma   90.00
#
_symmetry.space_group_name_H-M   'P 1'
#
loop_
_entity.id
_entity.type
_entity.pdbx_description
1 polymer ?
#
loop_
_entity_poly.entity_id
_entity_poly.type
_entity_poly.pdbx_seq_one_letter_code
_entity_poly.pdbx_strand_id
1 'polypeptide(L)'
;MVKLVAVLFLFGADLALSGKDYNGARDQSLHVQVDDSVKECWYRGYNLTKNIPKHVETPCERWTCRYKNHYPRVVVDGCDPVIFSERYVEEVSQNPENVFPKCCGRKK
;
A
#
# COMPACT_ATOMS: atom_id res chain seq x y z
N MET A 1 12.85 34.81 -42.94
CA MET A 1 12.01 34.53 -41.75
C MET A 1 11.39 33.15 -41.85
N VAL A 2 12.15 32.07 -41.60
CA VAL A 2 11.63 30.69 -41.41
C VAL A 2 12.52 29.87 -40.44
N LYS A 3 13.65 30.44 -39.96
CA LYS A 3 14.67 29.67 -39.22
C LYS A 3 14.52 29.66 -37.70
N LEU A 4 13.52 30.35 -37.14
CA LEU A 4 13.39 30.53 -35.68
C LEU A 4 12.21 29.77 -35.04
N VAL A 5 11.37 29.10 -35.85
CA VAL A 5 10.21 28.34 -35.32
C VAL A 5 10.57 26.88 -35.04
N ALA A 6 11.68 26.38 -35.60
CA ALA A 6 12.09 24.98 -35.47
C ALA A 6 12.79 24.63 -34.14
N VAL A 7 13.16 25.61 -33.31
CA VAL A 7 13.97 25.38 -32.11
C VAL A 7 13.11 25.18 -30.84
N LEU A 8 11.82 25.51 -30.87
CA LEU A 8 10.95 25.41 -29.69
C LEU A 8 10.33 24.02 -29.45
N PHE A 9 10.61 23.02 -30.29
CA PHE A 9 10.09 21.65 -30.13
C PHE A 9 11.03 20.70 -29.37
N LEU A 10 12.09 21.21 -28.74
CA LEU A 10 13.11 20.38 -28.07
C LEU A 10 12.94 20.25 -26.55
N PHE A 11 11.87 20.77 -25.97
CA PHE A 11 11.50 20.40 -24.59
C PHE A 11 10.74 19.09 -24.63
N GLY A 12 11.50 18.01 -24.83
CA GLY A 12 11.04 16.66 -24.54
C GLY A 12 10.52 16.64 -23.11
N ALA A 13 9.27 16.23 -22.94
CA ALA A 13 8.76 15.90 -21.63
C ALA A 13 9.62 14.75 -21.09
N ASP A 14 10.58 15.06 -20.23
CA ASP A 14 11.17 14.09 -19.31
C ASP A 14 10.07 13.70 -18.32
N LEU A 15 9.16 12.85 -18.80
CA LEU A 15 8.42 11.96 -17.94
C LEU A 15 9.47 11.00 -17.39
N ALA A 16 10.13 11.43 -16.32
CA ALA A 16 10.75 10.53 -15.37
C ALA A 16 9.64 9.64 -14.82
N LEU A 17 9.27 8.61 -15.58
CA LEU A 17 8.83 7.34 -15.03
C LEU A 17 10.01 6.88 -14.18
N SER A 18 10.04 7.38 -12.94
CA SER A 18 10.74 6.73 -11.86
C SER A 18 10.21 5.30 -11.89
N GLY A 19 11.00 4.43 -12.51
CA GLY A 19 10.74 3.02 -12.61
C GLY A 19 10.70 2.52 -11.19
N LYS A 20 9.51 2.57 -10.58
CA LYS A 20 9.18 1.74 -9.44
C LYS A 20 9.44 0.34 -9.93
N ASP A 21 10.52 -0.25 -9.46
CA ASP A 21 10.87 -1.66 -9.62
C ASP A 21 9.57 -2.49 -9.64
N TYR A 22 9.12 -2.86 -10.84
CA TYR A 22 7.91 -3.64 -11.01
C TYR A 22 8.24 -5.04 -10.52
N ASN A 23 8.03 -5.24 -9.23
CA ASN A 23 8.09 -6.55 -8.62
C ASN A 23 6.65 -7.09 -8.60
N GLY A 24 6.32 -7.96 -9.54
CA GLY A 24 5.01 -8.61 -9.61
C GLY A 24 4.66 -9.46 -8.37
N ALA A 25 5.62 -9.69 -7.45
CA ALA A 25 5.37 -10.31 -6.15
C ALA A 25 5.15 -9.28 -5.01
N ARG A 26 5.26 -7.98 -5.27
CA ARG A 26 4.77 -6.95 -4.33
C ARG A 26 3.27 -6.85 -4.49
N ASP A 27 2.54 -7.11 -3.41
CA ASP A 27 1.12 -6.78 -3.31
C ASP A 27 0.93 -5.31 -3.74
N GLN A 28 0.21 -5.11 -4.84
CA GLN A 28 0.04 -3.80 -5.48
C GLN A 28 -0.72 -2.82 -4.58
N SER A 29 -1.36 -3.32 -3.53
CA SER A 29 -2.07 -2.51 -2.53
C SER A 29 -1.17 -1.90 -1.45
N LEU A 30 0.13 -2.25 -1.42
CA LEU A 30 1.11 -1.65 -0.51
C LEU A 30 1.72 -0.38 -1.12
N HIS A 31 1.35 0.76 -0.57
CA HIS A 31 1.91 2.06 -0.91
C HIS A 31 2.63 2.65 0.30
N VAL A 32 3.76 3.29 0.08
CA VAL A 32 4.47 3.99 1.14
C VAL A 32 4.74 5.41 0.71
N GLN A 33 4.32 6.32 1.57
CA GLN A 33 4.61 7.73 1.45
C GLN A 33 5.70 8.03 2.48
N VAL A 34 6.89 8.30 1.97
CA VAL A 34 8.00 8.79 2.78
C VAL A 34 8.07 10.29 2.55
N ASP A 35 7.70 11.08 3.55
CA ASP A 35 8.13 12.47 3.64
C ASP A 35 9.31 12.58 4.62
N ASP A 36 9.95 13.75 4.68
CA ASP A 36 11.16 14.00 5.48
C ASP A 36 10.97 13.76 7.00
N SER A 37 9.73 13.55 7.47
CA SER A 37 9.37 13.39 8.87
C SER A 37 8.42 12.21 9.16
N VAL A 38 7.67 11.73 8.16
CA VAL A 38 6.62 10.71 8.29
C VAL A 38 6.86 9.59 7.29
N LYS A 39 6.87 8.36 7.81
CA LYS A 39 6.92 7.13 7.02
C LYS A 39 5.56 6.45 7.10
N GLU A 40 4.64 6.89 6.25
CA GLU A 40 3.29 6.33 6.18
C GLU A 40 3.26 5.06 5.35
N CYS A 41 2.52 4.07 5.85
CA CYS A 41 2.41 2.78 5.21
C CYS A 41 0.94 2.49 4.95
N TRP A 42 0.56 2.52 3.69
CA TRP A 42 -0.79 2.30 3.25
C TRP A 42 -0.92 0.90 2.69
N TYR A 43 -1.85 0.11 3.23
CA TYR A 43 -2.11 -1.25 2.80
C TYR A 43 -3.61 -1.43 2.62
N ARG A 44 -4.04 -1.80 1.40
CA ARG A 44 -5.46 -2.00 1.05
C ARG A 44 -6.37 -0.81 1.42
N GLY A 45 -5.86 0.42 1.28
CA GLY A 45 -6.57 1.65 1.64
C GLY A 45 -6.45 2.09 3.10
N TYR A 46 -5.81 1.29 3.97
CA TYR A 46 -5.67 1.62 5.39
C TYR A 46 -4.28 2.19 5.70
N ASN A 47 -4.24 3.31 6.44
CA ASN A 47 -3.00 3.82 7.02
C ASN A 47 -2.56 2.96 8.21
N LEU A 48 -1.31 2.50 8.16
CA LEU A 48 -0.65 1.69 9.18
C LEU A 48 0.50 2.48 9.81
N THR A 49 0.45 2.64 11.13
CA THR A 49 1.57 3.18 11.88
C THR A 49 2.71 2.16 11.95
N LYS A 50 3.94 2.63 11.73
CA LYS A 50 5.14 1.79 11.80
C LYS A 50 5.21 1.02 13.12
N ASN A 51 5.40 -0.30 13.02
CA ASN A 51 5.53 -1.24 14.13
C ASN A 51 4.31 -1.33 15.06
N ILE A 52 3.17 -0.73 14.72
CA ILE A 52 1.92 -0.87 15.47
C ILE A 52 1.00 -1.84 14.72
N PRO A 53 0.56 -2.94 15.35
CA PRO A 53 -0.41 -3.83 14.73
C PRO A 53 -1.77 -3.15 14.58
N LYS A 54 -2.34 -3.17 13.38
CA LYS A 54 -3.75 -2.83 13.11
C LYS A 54 -4.55 -4.13 13.04
N HIS A 55 -5.60 -4.21 13.84
CA HIS A 55 -6.52 -5.33 13.85
C HIS A 55 -7.72 -5.00 12.95
N VAL A 56 -8.05 -5.91 12.03
CA VAL A 56 -9.15 -5.74 11.08
C VAL A 56 -10.12 -6.91 11.17
N GLU A 57 -11.38 -6.64 10.84
CA GLU A 57 -12.48 -7.60 10.80
C GLU A 57 -12.65 -8.22 9.41
N THR A 58 -12.55 -7.40 8.37
CA THR A 58 -12.77 -7.82 6.98
C THR A 58 -11.60 -7.36 6.09
N PRO A 59 -10.66 -8.25 5.73
CA PRO A 59 -10.54 -9.64 6.19
C PRO A 59 -10.16 -9.74 7.68
N CYS A 60 -10.42 -10.88 8.30
CA CYS A 60 -10.10 -11.09 9.71
C CYS A 60 -8.60 -11.33 9.88
N GLU A 61 -7.85 -10.24 9.93
CA GLU A 61 -6.40 -10.21 9.87
C GLU A 61 -5.82 -9.21 10.87
N ARG A 62 -4.53 -9.36 11.15
CA ARG A 62 -3.70 -8.38 11.83
C ARG A 62 -2.59 -7.96 10.88
N TRP A 63 -2.47 -6.66 10.67
CA TRP A 63 -1.47 -6.07 9.77
C TRP A 63 -0.45 -5.31 10.58
N THR A 64 0.83 -5.55 10.30
CA THR A 64 1.92 -4.79 10.92
C THR A 64 2.85 -4.29 9.83
N CYS A 65 2.97 -2.97 9.69
CA CYS A 65 3.97 -2.41 8.79
C CYS A 65 5.34 -2.34 9.48
N ARG A 66 6.32 -2.99 8.88
CA ARG A 66 7.72 -3.02 9.31
C ARG A 66 8.60 -2.42 8.23
N TYR A 67 9.67 -1.76 8.65
CA TYR A 67 10.71 -1.28 7.72
C TYR A 67 11.96 -2.12 7.94
N LYS A 68 12.36 -2.91 6.93
CA LYS A 68 13.63 -3.64 6.93
C LYS A 68 14.51 -3.04 5.84
N ASN A 69 15.69 -2.53 6.21
CA ASN A 69 16.66 -1.95 5.27
C ASN A 69 16.04 -0.90 4.34
N HIS A 70 15.29 0.06 4.90
CA HIS A 70 14.55 1.12 4.18
C HIS A 70 13.32 0.68 3.37
N TYR A 71 13.14 -0.62 3.11
CA TYR A 71 11.96 -1.11 2.42
C TYR A 71 10.82 -1.45 3.39
N PRO A 72 9.60 -0.95 3.14
CA PRO A 72 8.43 -1.31 3.90
C PRO A 72 7.98 -2.74 3.55
N ARG A 73 7.52 -3.46 4.56
CA ARG A 73 6.87 -4.77 4.42
C ARG A 73 5.70 -4.82 5.39
N VAL A 74 4.55 -5.25 4.90
CA VAL A 74 3.42 -5.59 5.77
C VAL A 74 3.50 -7.06 6.11
N VAL A 75 3.46 -7.36 7.40
CA VAL A 75 3.23 -8.71 7.92
C VAL A 75 1.74 -8.86 8.15
N VAL A 76 1.14 -9.89 7.55
CA VAL A 76 -0.28 -10.20 7.64
C VAL A 76 -0.42 -11.52 8.39
N ASP A 77 -1.09 -11.48 9.53
CA ASP A 77 -1.52 -12.68 10.27
C ASP A 77 -3.03 -12.81 10.11
N GLY A 78 -3.52 -13.92 9.54
CA GLY A 78 -4.95 -14.17 9.35
C GLY A 78 -5.35 -15.52 9.93
N CYS A 79 -6.66 -15.73 10.09
CA CYS A 79 -7.20 -17.02 10.53
C CYS A 79 -7.20 -18.03 9.37
N ASP A 80 -7.66 -17.59 8.19
CA ASP A 80 -7.71 -18.37 6.95
C ASP A 80 -6.98 -17.63 5.82
N PRO A 81 -6.42 -18.34 4.83
CA PRO A 81 -5.89 -17.71 3.62
C PRO A 81 -7.04 -17.05 2.84
N VAL A 82 -6.99 -15.73 2.69
CA VAL A 82 -7.99 -14.98 1.92
C VAL A 82 -7.44 -14.62 0.55
N ILE A 83 -8.16 -14.98 -0.52
CA ILE A 83 -7.84 -14.55 -1.89
C ILE A 83 -8.33 -13.11 -2.05
N PHE A 84 -7.40 -12.18 -2.25
CA PHE A 84 -7.73 -10.77 -2.51
C PHE A 84 -7.39 -10.37 -3.95
N SER A 85 -8.22 -9.49 -4.49
CA SER A 85 -7.89 -8.73 -5.69
C SER A 85 -6.75 -7.76 -5.34
N GLU A 86 -5.70 -7.71 -6.16
CA GLU A 86 -4.53 -6.85 -5.98
C GLU A 86 -4.85 -5.35 -6.14
N ARG A 87 -6.08 -4.99 -6.50
CA ARG A 87 -6.46 -3.59 -6.73
C ARG A 87 -6.59 -2.82 -5.41
N TYR A 88 -6.20 -1.55 -5.45
CA TYR A 88 -6.50 -0.59 -4.40
C TYR A 88 -8.01 -0.54 -4.13
N VAL A 89 -8.38 -0.50 -2.86
CA VAL A 89 -9.74 -0.31 -2.36
C VAL A 89 -9.70 0.73 -1.26
N GLU A 90 -10.76 1.53 -1.13
CA GLU A 90 -10.91 2.47 -0.02
C GLU A 90 -11.09 1.73 1.32
N GLU A 91 -10.73 2.38 2.43
CA GLU A 91 -10.93 1.85 3.77
C GLU A 91 -12.42 1.55 4.01
N VAL A 92 -12.72 0.28 4.26
CA VAL A 92 -14.07 -0.21 4.54
C VAL A 92 -14.34 -0.11 6.04
N SER A 93 -15.54 0.34 6.41
CA SER A 93 -16.01 0.38 7.80
C SER A 93 -15.78 -0.95 8.51
N GLN A 94 -15.26 -0.90 9.74
CA GLN A 94 -14.95 -2.08 10.56
C GLN A 94 -15.76 -2.04 11.85
N ASN A 95 -16.22 -3.19 12.34
CA ASN A 95 -16.75 -3.29 13.69
C ASN A 95 -15.59 -3.44 14.70
N PRO A 96 -15.28 -2.43 15.53
CA PRO A 96 -14.14 -2.48 16.45
C PRO A 96 -14.28 -3.58 17.51
N GLU A 97 -15.50 -4.04 17.79
CA GLU A 97 -15.75 -5.11 18.76
C GLU A 97 -15.43 -6.51 18.20
N ASN A 98 -15.31 -6.63 16.87
CA ASN A 98 -15.16 -7.89 16.14
C ASN A 98 -13.90 -7.93 15.24
N VAL A 99 -12.86 -7.16 15.55
CA VAL A 99 -11.58 -7.25 14.83
C VAL A 99 -10.76 -8.48 15.24
N PHE A 100 -9.72 -8.83 14.47
CA PHE A 100 -8.80 -9.92 14.78
C PHE A 100 -8.27 -9.83 16.23
N PRO A 101 -8.13 -10.96 16.97
CA PRO A 101 -8.45 -12.33 16.57
C PRO A 101 -9.92 -12.72 16.83
N LYS A 102 -10.77 -11.81 17.31
CA LYS A 102 -12.14 -12.14 17.73
C LYS A 102 -13.02 -12.63 16.57
N CYS A 103 -12.79 -12.12 15.36
CA CYS A 103 -13.48 -12.58 14.16
C CYS A 103 -13.05 -13.97 13.66
N CYS A 104 -11.96 -14.58 14.19
CA CYS A 104 -11.49 -15.89 13.73
C CYS A 104 -12.47 -17.04 14.05
N GLY A 105 -13.34 -16.88 15.04
CA GLY A 105 -14.28 -17.92 15.46
C GLY A 105 -15.69 -17.80 14.88
N ARG A 106 -15.97 -16.79 14.05
CA ARG A 106 -17.34 -16.51 13.55
C ARG A 106 -17.63 -17.05 12.15
N LYS A 107 -16.67 -17.70 11.49
CA LYS A 107 -16.93 -18.40 10.22
C LYS A 107 -17.04 -19.90 10.48
N LYS A 108 -18.27 -20.34 10.74
CA LYS A 108 -18.69 -21.74 10.59
C LYS A 108 -19.41 -21.87 9.25
#